data_AF-B7VS80-F1
#
_entry.id   AF-B7VS80-F1
#
_cell.length_a   1.000
_cell.length_b   1.000
_cell.length_c   1.000
_cell.angle_alpha   90.00
_cell.angle_beta   90.00
_cell.angle_gamma   90.00
#
_symmetry.space_group_name_H-M   'P 1'
#
loop_
_entity.id
_entity.type
_entity.pdbx_description
1 polymer ?
#
loop_
_entity_poly.entity_id
_entity_poly.type
_entity_poly.pdbx_seq_one_letter_code
_entity_poly.pdbx_strand_id
1 'polypeptide(L)' 'MSSQSAMDKHSGGVAKYRAAEGKTVLLPYRGSVHNTISDILGGVRSTCTYVGAAKLKELTKRTTFIRVQEQENNVFGKE' A
#
# COMPACT_ATOMS: atom_id res chain seq x y z
N MET A 1 7.79 -3.98 11.12
CA MET A 1 7.93 -2.52 11.09
C MET A 1 9.40 -2.18 11.31
N SER A 2 10.13 -1.86 10.23
CA SER A 2 11.60 -1.75 10.22
C SER A 2 12.08 -0.30 10.03
N SER A 3 11.28 0.69 10.41
CA SER A 3 11.72 2.09 10.42
C SER A 3 12.56 2.39 11.66
N GLN A 4 13.53 3.29 11.56
CA GLN A 4 14.31 3.79 12.69
C GLN A 4 13.39 4.19 13.86
N SER A 5 12.35 4.99 13.56
CA SER A 5 11.34 5.43 14.54
C SER A 5 10.62 4.29 15.26
N ALA A 6 10.30 3.19 14.56
CA ALA A 6 9.67 2.04 15.17
C ALA A 6 10.66 1.22 16.03
N MET A 7 11.90 1.07 15.55
CA MET A 7 12.96 0.35 16.27
C MET A 7 13.41 1.09 17.53
N ASP A 8 13.49 2.41 17.49
CA ASP A 8 13.76 3.24 18.67
C ASP A 8 12.66 3.07 19.72
N LYS A 9 11.38 3.09 19.29
CA LYS A 9 10.23 3.01 20.19
C LYS A 9 10.03 1.62 20.81
N HIS A 10 10.31 0.56 20.07
CA HIS A 10 9.90 -0.81 20.44
C HIS A 10 11.06 -1.78 20.64
N SER A 11 12.28 -1.43 20.25
CA SER A 11 13.44 -2.33 20.27
C SER A 11 14.71 -1.71 20.87
N GLY A 12 14.60 -0.52 21.48
CA GLY A 12 15.72 0.15 22.16
C GLY A 12 16.76 0.75 21.20
N GLY A 13 16.36 0.96 19.94
CA GLY A 13 17.22 1.50 18.90
C GLY A 13 17.56 0.50 17.81
N VAL A 14 18.30 0.97 16.81
CA VAL A 14 18.82 0.12 15.73
C VAL A 14 20.11 -0.54 16.18
N ALA A 15 20.08 -1.86 16.28
CA ALA A 15 21.27 -2.64 16.59
C ALA A 15 22.37 -2.36 15.56
N LYS A 16 23.63 -2.27 15.98
CA LYS A 16 24.77 -1.91 15.10
C LYS A 16 24.93 -2.79 13.86
N TYR A 17 24.40 -4.01 13.90
CA TYR A 17 24.43 -4.97 12.79
C TYR A 17 23.18 -4.92 11.89
N ARG A 18 22.23 -4.01 12.15
CA ARG A 18 20.99 -3.84 11.38
C ARG A 18 20.97 -2.48 10.70
N ALA A 19 20.43 -2.45 9.50
CA ALA A 19 20.03 -1.23 8.81
C ALA A 19 18.53 -1.01 8.99
N ALA A 20 18.08 0.24 8.97
CA ALA A 20 16.65 0.54 8.87
C ALA A 20 16.17 0.33 7.44
N GLU A 21 15.13 -0.48 7.25
CA GLU A 21 14.54 -0.79 5.94
C GLU A 21 13.20 -0.05 5.73
N GLY A 22 12.81 0.81 6.67
CA GLY A 22 11.56 1.57 6.64
C GLY A 22 11.79 3.06 6.80
N LYS A 23 10.98 3.85 6.11
CA LYS A 23 10.96 5.32 6.21
C LYS A 23 9.87 5.84 7.14
N THR A 24 10.10 7.03 7.67
CA THR A 24 9.08 7.79 8.42
C THR A 24 8.60 8.93 7.55
N VAL A 25 7.29 9.03 7.35
CA VAL A 25 6.67 10.10 6.55
C VAL A 25 5.52 10.73 7.33
N LEU A 26 5.34 12.03 7.14
CA LEU A 26 4.17 12.75 7.65
C LEU A 26 3.06 12.70 6.60
N LEU A 27 1.87 12.29 7.02
CA LEU A 27 0.69 12.23 6.17
C LEU A 27 -0.35 13.26 6.63
N PRO A 28 -1.06 13.91 5.69
CA PRO A 28 -2.17 14.76 6.05
C PRO A 28 -3.28 13.93 6.70
N TYR A 29 -3.93 14.49 7.73
CA TYR A 29 -5.05 13.84 8.38
C TYR A 29 -6.25 13.76 7.42
N ARG A 30 -6.77 12.55 7.20
CA ARG A 30 -7.84 12.27 6.22
C ARG A 30 -9.25 12.13 6.84
N GLY A 31 -9.40 12.42 8.13
CA GLY A 31 -10.68 12.26 8.83
C GLY A 31 -11.03 10.79 9.11
N SER A 32 -12.32 10.46 9.03
CA SER A 32 -12.83 9.11 9.30
C SER A 32 -12.32 8.09 8.27
N VAL A 33 -11.93 6.92 8.76
CA VAL A 33 -11.49 5.79 7.92
C VAL A 33 -12.60 5.24 7.02
N HIS A 34 -13.87 5.47 7.38
CA HIS A 34 -15.03 4.99 6.64
C HIS A 34 -14.98 5.40 5.17
N ASN A 35 -14.65 6.66 4.89
CA ASN A 35 -14.61 7.19 3.52
C ASN A 35 -13.53 6.49 2.67
N THR A 36 -12.35 6.27 3.25
CA THR A 36 -11.25 5.55 2.60
C THR A 36 -11.63 4.10 2.29
N ILE A 37 -12.31 3.42 3.21
CA ILE A 37 -12.76 2.04 2.99
C ILE A 37 -13.82 1.99 1.88
N SER A 38 -14.80 2.89 1.90
CA SER A 38 -15.83 2.96 0.87
C SER A 38 -15.24 3.19 -0.53
N ASP A 39 -14.23 4.06 -0.63
CA ASP A 39 -13.52 4.36 -1.87
C ASP A 39 -12.77 3.14 -2.42
N ILE A 40 -11.98 2.46 -1.57
CA ILE A 40 -11.27 1.22 -1.93
C ILE A 40 -12.26 0.14 -2.40
N LEU A 41 -13.34 -0.09 -1.66
CA LEU A 41 -14.35 -1.09 -2.03
C LEU A 41 -15.12 -0.70 -3.30
N GLY A 42 -15.35 0.59 -3.52
CA GLY A 42 -15.90 1.14 -4.77
C GLY A 42 -15.01 0.83 -5.96
N GLY A 43 -13.72 1.14 -5.86
CA GLY A 43 -12.71 0.86 -6.88
C GLY A 43 -12.61 -0.62 -7.21
N VAL A 44 -12.54 -1.49 -6.20
CA VAL A 44 -12.50 -2.95 -6.40
C VAL A 44 -13.76 -3.46 -7.13
N ARG A 45 -14.95 -2.96 -6.76
CA ARG A 45 -16.20 -3.32 -7.48
C ARG A 45 -16.18 -2.84 -8.93
N SER A 46 -15.71 -1.63 -9.19
CA SER A 46 -15.55 -1.12 -10.55
C SER A 46 -14.59 -2.00 -11.36
N THR A 47 -13.43 -2.36 -10.81
CA THR A 47 -12.48 -3.27 -11.46
C THR A 47 -13.12 -4.61 -11.79
N CYS A 48 -13.89 -5.19 -10.87
CA CYS A 48 -14.63 -6.42 -11.10
C CYS A 48 -15.60 -6.30 -12.29
N THR A 49 -16.25 -5.14 -12.48
CA THR A 49 -17.10 -4.92 -13.66
C THR A 49 -16.30 -4.87 -14.97
N TYR A 50 -15.10 -4.27 -14.98
CA TYR A 50 -14.25 -4.21 -16.18
C TYR A 50 -13.81 -5.58 -16.68
N VAL A 51 -13.51 -6.51 -15.77
CA VAL A 51 -13.03 -7.87 -16.13
C VAL A 51 -14.15 -8.92 -16.14
N GLY A 52 -15.41 -8.51 -15.90
CA GLY A 52 -16.57 -9.42 -15.86
C GLY A 52 -16.55 -10.41 -14.69
N ALA A 53 -16.02 -10.02 -13.54
CA ALA A 53 -16.01 -10.84 -12.31
C ALA A 53 -17.23 -10.52 -11.44
N ALA A 54 -18.15 -11.48 -11.28
CA ALA A 54 -19.34 -11.29 -10.43
C ALA A 54 -19.01 -11.37 -8.93
N LYS A 55 -17.92 -12.07 -8.58
CA LYS A 55 -17.43 -12.24 -7.21
C LYS A 55 -15.93 -12.02 -7.15
N LEU A 56 -15.40 -11.53 -6.03
CA LEU A 56 -13.97 -11.27 -5.87
C LEU A 56 -13.09 -12.52 -6.11
N LYS A 57 -13.60 -13.72 -5.80
CA LYS A 57 -12.91 -15.00 -6.07
C LYS A 57 -12.66 -15.25 -7.57
N GLU A 58 -13.44 -14.64 -8.46
CA GLU A 58 -13.28 -14.80 -9.91
C GLU A 58 -12.24 -13.85 -10.50
N LEU A 59 -11.93 -12.75 -9.79
CA LEU A 59 -11.03 -11.70 -10.27
C LEU A 59 -9.67 -12.27 -10.69
N THR A 60 -9.07 -13.14 -9.87
CA THR A 60 -7.76 -13.74 -10.17
C THR A 60 -7.74 -14.63 -11.41
N LYS A 61 -8.89 -15.20 -11.81
CA LYS A 61 -9.01 -16.04 -13.01
C LYS A 61 -9.31 -15.24 -14.28
N ARG A 62 -9.92 -14.06 -14.13
CA ARG A 62 -10.41 -13.23 -15.25
C ARG A 62 -9.47 -12.09 -15.60
N THR A 63 -8.57 -11.70 -14.70
CA THR A 63 -7.60 -10.63 -14.93
C THR A 63 -6.51 -11.06 -15.91
N THR A 64 -6.28 -10.25 -16.94
CA THR A 64 -5.06 -10.28 -17.76
C THR A 64 -4.23 -9.05 -17.45
N PHE A 65 -3.01 -9.24 -16.96
CA PHE A 65 -2.11 -8.13 -16.68
C PHE A 65 -1.41 -7.65 -17.94
N ILE A 66 -1.25 -6.33 -18.05
CA ILE A 66 -0.50 -5.66 -19.11
C ILE A 66 0.72 -5.01 -18.48
N ARG A 67 1.90 -5.21 -19.08
CA ARG A 67 3.15 -4.59 -18.62
C ARG A 67 3.15 -3.10 -18.96
N VAL A 68 3.45 -2.27 -17.98
CA VAL A 68 3.67 -0.82 -18.13
C VAL A 68 5.16 -0.48 -17.98
N GLN A 69 5.56 0.78 -18.14
CA GLN A 69 6.98 1.20 -18.12
C GLN A 69 7.42 1.95 -16.84
N GLU A 70 6.49 2.38 -15.98
CA GLU A 70 6.81 3.17 -14.77
C GLU A 70 6.11 2.57 -13.52
N GLN A 71 6.83 1.73 -12.78
CA GLN A 71 6.32 1.07 -11.57
C GLN A 71 6.82 1.72 -10.27
N GLU A 72 7.77 2.64 -10.37
CA GLU A 72 8.41 3.25 -9.21
C GLU A 72 7.46 4.23 -8.51
N ASN A 73 7.22 4.01 -7.22
CA ASN A 73 6.43 4.94 -6.41
C ASN A 73 7.32 6.06 -5.86
N ASN A 74 7.32 7.19 -6.57
CA ASN A 74 8.08 8.39 -6.22
C ASN A 74 7.33 9.37 -5.29
N VAL A 75 6.13 9.03 -4.82
CA VAL A 75 5.24 9.95 -4.06
C VAL A 75 5.84 10.37 -2.72
N PHE A 76 6.62 9.49 -2.08
CA PHE A 76 7.20 9.74 -0.76
C PHE A 76 8.73 9.80 -0.80
N GLY A 77 9.26 10.38 -1.88
CA GLY A 77 10.69 10.45 -2.18
C GLY A 77 11.19 9.22 -2.95
N LYS A 78 12.22 9.46 -3.77
CA LYS A 78 13.18 8.44 -4.21
C LYS A 78 14.09 8.22 -3.01
N GLU A 79 14.23 7.00 -2.52
CA GLU A 79 15.42 6.73 -1.69
C GLU A 79 16.68 6.95 -2.52
#